data_AF-A0A2A2HCC2-F1
#
_entry.id   AF-A0A2A2HCC2-F1
#
_cell.length_a   1.000
_cell.length_b   1.000
_cell.length_c   1.000
_cell.angle_alpha   90.00
_cell.angle_beta   90.00
_cell.angle_gamma   90.00
#
_symmetry.space_group_name_H-M   'P 1'
#
loop_
_entity.id
_entity.type
_entity.pdbx_description
1 polymer ?
#
loop_
_entity_poly.entity_id
_entity_poly.type
_entity_poly.pdbx_seq_one_letter_code
_entity_poly.pdbx_strand_id
1 'polypeptide(L)'
;MIDVETIKTYASSVLISTIEDLFDNKKELIDTFFDEFVDEYKDDKKLNKDYKDNEVVDEYIIDELEKRFTQNDIGQTLQKQMVKANDEAIADLAYVLDEKLQPVQRELRRALKTESSYDAFRKYVTENLVVTNLNLTQATIKAVKTMKLDQMQAAEIMQLISQIDN
;
A
#
# COMPACT_ATOMS: atom_id res chain seq x y z
N MET A 1 24.42 -8.06 -18.20
CA MET A 1 23.95 -7.05 -19.17
C MET A 1 22.59 -6.62 -18.66
N ILE A 2 22.32 -5.33 -18.57
CA ILE A 2 20.98 -4.87 -18.21
C ILE A 2 20.06 -5.22 -19.38
N ASP A 3 18.91 -5.81 -19.09
CA ASP A 3 17.86 -6.08 -20.09
C ASP A 3 16.49 -5.67 -19.54
N VAL A 4 15.55 -5.54 -20.46
CA VAL A 4 14.21 -4.97 -20.24
C VAL A 4 13.40 -5.77 -19.24
N GLU A 5 13.46 -7.11 -19.31
CA GLU A 5 12.75 -7.99 -18.39
C GLU A 5 13.28 -7.87 -16.96
N THR A 6 14.60 -7.72 -16.83
CA THR A 6 15.26 -7.48 -15.54
C THR A 6 14.86 -6.13 -14.94
N ILE A 7 14.86 -5.05 -15.72
CA ILE A 7 14.43 -3.72 -15.25
C ILE A 7 12.96 -3.74 -14.78
N LYS A 8 12.07 -4.34 -15.58
CA LYS A 8 10.65 -4.50 -15.22
C LYS A 8 10.44 -5.30 -13.94
N THR A 9 11.30 -6.29 -13.67
CA THR A 9 11.20 -7.13 -12.47
C THR A 9 11.61 -6.37 -11.19
N TYR A 10 12.55 -5.43 -11.29
CA TYR A 10 13.06 -4.68 -10.14
C TYR A 10 12.35 -3.35 -9.89
N ALA A 11 11.60 -2.82 -10.86
CA ALA A 11 10.80 -1.61 -10.67
C ALA A 11 9.70 -1.82 -9.61
N SER A 12 9.42 -0.81 -8.79
CA SER A 12 8.30 -0.88 -7.82
C SER A 12 6.94 -0.94 -8.52
N SER A 13 5.96 -1.55 -7.83
CA SER A 13 4.59 -1.70 -8.36
C SER A 13 3.90 -0.37 -8.65
N VAL A 14 4.17 0.67 -7.85
CA VAL A 14 3.64 2.02 -8.05
C VAL A 14 4.16 2.62 -9.37
N LEU A 15 5.44 2.43 -9.68
CA LEU A 15 6.03 2.95 -10.92
C LEU A 15 5.61 2.17 -12.15
N ILE A 16 5.56 0.84 -12.08
CA ILE A 16 5.00 0.02 -13.18
C ILE A 16 3.57 0.47 -13.47
N SER A 17 2.73 0.64 -12.45
CA SER A 17 1.35 1.08 -12.65
C SER A 17 1.26 2.51 -13.17
N THR A 18 2.24 3.36 -12.85
CA THR A 18 2.32 4.74 -13.38
C THR A 18 2.65 4.72 -14.87
N ILE A 19 3.61 3.90 -15.29
CA ILE A 19 3.92 3.65 -16.70
C ILE A 19 2.69 3.12 -17.43
N GLU A 20 2.03 2.08 -16.89
CA GLU A 20 0.84 1.48 -17.50
C GLU A 20 -0.29 2.48 -17.70
N ASP A 21 -0.55 3.37 -16.73
CA ASP A 21 -1.56 4.41 -16.85
C ASP A 21 -1.17 5.50 -17.86
N LEU A 22 0.09 5.97 -17.85
CA LEU A 22 0.56 6.99 -18.80
C LEU A 22 0.47 6.50 -20.26
N PHE A 23 0.65 5.20 -20.46
CA PHE A 23 0.53 4.57 -21.77
C PHE A 23 -0.86 3.97 -22.05
N ASP A 24 -1.89 4.24 -21.24
CA ASP A 24 -3.25 3.68 -21.41
C ASP A 24 -3.24 2.14 -21.63
N ASN A 25 -2.44 1.41 -20.86
CA ASN A 25 -2.24 -0.04 -20.94
C ASN A 25 -1.82 -0.55 -22.34
N LYS A 26 -1.11 0.28 -23.12
CA LYS A 26 -0.60 -0.08 -24.45
C LYS A 26 0.73 -0.82 -24.31
N LYS A 27 0.67 -2.15 -24.20
CA LYS A 27 1.85 -3.01 -24.04
C LYS A 27 3.02 -2.69 -24.97
N GLU A 28 2.78 -2.44 -26.27
CA GLU A 28 3.84 -2.09 -27.22
C GLU A 28 4.54 -0.77 -26.88
N LEU A 29 3.81 0.24 -26.41
CA LEU A 29 4.40 1.52 -25.99
C LEU A 29 5.16 1.38 -24.67
N ILE A 30 4.66 0.56 -23.75
CA ILE A 30 5.32 0.23 -22.49
C ILE A 30 6.63 -0.52 -22.76
N ASP A 31 6.58 -1.54 -23.61
CA ASP A 31 7.76 -2.31 -24.02
C ASP A 31 8.78 -1.39 -24.70
N THR A 32 8.34 -0.53 -25.63
CA THR A 32 9.19 0.48 -26.27
C THR A 32 9.82 1.44 -25.26
N PHE A 33 9.06 1.92 -24.27
CA PHE A 33 9.59 2.78 -23.22
C PHE A 33 10.74 2.12 -22.46
N PHE A 34 10.58 0.86 -22.05
CA PHE A 34 11.63 0.14 -21.34
C PHE A 34 12.82 -0.22 -22.23
N ASP A 35 12.58 -0.54 -23.50
CA ASP A 35 13.65 -0.78 -24.48
C ASP A 35 14.52 0.47 -24.64
N GLU A 36 13.88 1.62 -24.87
CA GLU A 36 14.58 2.90 -25.01
C GLU A 36 15.26 3.33 -23.71
N PHE A 37 14.64 3.09 -22.55
CA PHE A 37 15.26 3.30 -21.25
C PHE A 37 16.55 2.49 -21.10
N VAL A 38 16.52 1.19 -21.38
CA VAL A 38 17.72 0.35 -21.30
C VAL A 38 18.78 0.85 -22.28
N ASP A 39 18.41 1.23 -23.50
CA ASP A 39 19.34 1.73 -24.48
C ASP A 39 20.00 3.06 -24.10
N GLU A 40 19.25 3.97 -23.45
CA GLU A 40 19.77 5.25 -22.98
C GLU A 40 20.73 5.08 -21.79
N TYR A 41 20.45 4.14 -20.88
CA TYR A 41 21.21 3.99 -19.63
C TYR A 41 22.11 2.75 -19.54
N LYS A 42 22.24 1.93 -20.59
CA LYS A 42 23.07 0.71 -20.58
C LYS A 42 24.54 0.92 -20.18
N ASP A 43 25.09 2.11 -20.43
CA ASP A 43 26.47 2.45 -20.09
C ASP A 43 26.60 3.23 -18.76
N ASP A 44 25.50 3.52 -18.07
CA ASP A 44 25.49 4.24 -16.80
C ASP A 44 26.12 3.36 -15.69
N LYS A 45 27.15 3.89 -15.01
CA LYS A 45 27.89 3.14 -13.99
C LYS A 45 27.11 2.90 -12.71
N LYS A 46 26.25 3.85 -12.29
CA LYS A 46 25.42 3.73 -11.08
C LYS A 46 24.36 2.66 -11.32
N LEU A 47 23.61 2.77 -12.43
CA LEU A 47 22.61 1.78 -12.78
C LEU A 47 23.24 0.38 -12.95
N ASN A 48 24.36 0.25 -13.67
CA ASN A 48 25.03 -1.05 -13.83
C ASN A 48 25.51 -1.70 -12.53
N LYS A 49 25.90 -0.90 -11.53
CA LYS A 49 26.39 -1.40 -10.25
C LYS A 49 25.23 -1.84 -9.35
N ASP A 50 24.15 -1.07 -9.35
CA ASP A 50 23.07 -1.17 -8.38
C ASP A 50 21.70 -1.47 -9.04
N TYR A 51 21.64 -2.01 -10.27
CA TYR A 51 20.38 -2.30 -11.01
C TYR A 51 19.41 -3.26 -10.30
N LYS A 52 19.86 -3.98 -9.26
CA LYS A 52 19.01 -4.84 -8.42
C LYS A 52 18.40 -4.08 -7.25
N ASP A 53 18.83 -2.86 -7.04
CA ASP A 53 18.25 -1.94 -6.09
C ASP A 53 17.07 -1.25 -6.76
N ASN A 54 15.88 -1.58 -6.28
CA ASN A 54 14.65 -1.04 -6.78
C ASN A 54 14.64 0.49 -6.69
N GLU A 55 15.23 1.09 -5.64
CA GLU A 55 15.26 2.54 -5.45
C GLU A 55 16.06 3.23 -6.57
N VAL A 56 17.20 2.66 -6.96
CA VAL A 56 18.02 3.20 -8.05
C VAL A 56 17.31 3.05 -9.39
N VAL A 57 16.72 1.89 -9.68
CA VAL A 57 15.97 1.68 -10.94
C VAL A 57 14.79 2.64 -11.03
N ASP A 58 14.06 2.79 -9.93
CA ASP A 58 12.88 3.63 -9.81
C ASP A 58 13.20 5.12 -10.04
N GLU A 59 14.30 5.63 -9.44
CA GLU A 59 14.78 7.00 -9.65
C GLU A 59 15.01 7.31 -11.13
N TYR A 60 15.73 6.43 -11.83
CA TYR A 60 16.03 6.61 -13.26
C TYR A 60 14.79 6.52 -14.14
N ILE A 61 13.86 5.61 -13.83
CA ILE A 61 12.59 5.49 -14.55
C ILE A 61 11.76 6.76 -14.38
N ILE A 62 11.69 7.31 -13.16
CA ILE A 62 10.97 8.57 -12.89
C ILE A 62 11.59 9.70 -13.73
N ASP A 63 12.91 9.85 -13.70
CA ASP A 63 13.62 10.85 -14.51
C ASP A 63 13.27 10.71 -16.00
N GLU A 64 13.24 9.48 -16.52
CA GLU A 64 12.93 9.23 -17.92
C GLU A 64 11.47 9.50 -18.27
N LEU A 65 10.54 9.19 -17.36
CA LEU A 65 9.14 9.61 -17.50
C LEU A 65 9.03 11.14 -17.52
N GLU A 66 9.73 11.84 -16.63
CA GLU A 66 9.73 13.31 -16.55
C GLU A 66 10.30 13.98 -17.81
N LYS A 67 11.25 13.37 -18.49
CA LYS A 67 11.73 13.85 -19.80
C LYS A 67 10.70 13.66 -20.91
N ARG A 68 9.97 12.53 -20.91
CA ARG A 68 9.09 12.11 -22.00
C ARG A 68 7.67 12.67 -21.88
N PHE A 69 7.25 13.04 -20.67
CA PHE A 69 5.88 13.49 -20.36
C PHE A 69 5.87 14.81 -19.58
N THR A 70 4.69 15.39 -19.38
CA THR A 70 4.59 16.59 -18.55
C THR A 70 4.66 16.24 -17.06
N GLN A 71 5.34 17.09 -16.28
CA GLN A 71 5.44 16.94 -14.82
C GLN A 71 4.07 16.82 -14.14
N ASN A 72 3.03 17.47 -14.70
CA ASN A 72 1.67 17.39 -14.17
C ASN A 72 1.03 16.01 -14.42
N ASP A 73 1.24 15.40 -15.59
CA ASP A 73 0.66 14.09 -15.92
C ASP A 73 1.28 12.99 -15.04
N ILE A 74 2.58 13.06 -14.79
CA ILE A 74 3.30 12.13 -13.92
C ILE A 74 2.84 12.31 -12.48
N GLY A 75 2.82 13.55 -11.96
CA GLY A 75 2.43 13.82 -10.58
C GLY A 75 0.98 13.37 -10.28
N GLN A 76 0.04 13.64 -11.19
CA GLN A 76 -1.34 13.19 -11.03
C GLN A 76 -1.46 11.66 -11.08
N THR A 77 -0.76 11.01 -12.02
CA THR A 77 -0.80 9.54 -12.16
C THR A 77 -0.14 8.86 -10.96
N LEU A 78 1.04 9.34 -10.53
CA LEU A 78 1.73 8.83 -9.36
C LEU A 78 0.85 8.95 -8.11
N GLN A 79 0.21 10.09 -7.89
CA GLN A 79 -0.71 10.28 -6.77
C GLN A 79 -1.87 9.26 -6.83
N LYS A 80 -2.47 9.07 -8.00
CA LYS A 80 -3.53 8.08 -8.20
C LYS A 80 -3.05 6.65 -7.88
N GLN A 81 -1.86 6.27 -8.35
CA GLN A 81 -1.29 4.94 -8.12
C GLN A 81 -0.88 4.73 -6.65
N MET A 82 -0.37 5.75 -5.98
CA MET A 82 -0.10 5.71 -4.54
C MET A 82 -1.36 5.53 -3.72
N VAL A 83 -2.46 6.22 -4.08
CA VAL A 83 -3.76 6.02 -3.42
C VAL A 83 -4.24 4.58 -3.61
N LYS A 84 -4.17 4.06 -4.84
CA LYS A 84 -4.56 2.67 -5.15
C LYS A 84 -3.74 1.65 -4.36
N ALA A 85 -2.41 1.79 -4.34
CA ALA A 85 -1.53 0.89 -3.59
C ALA A 85 -1.80 0.96 -2.08
N ASN A 86 -2.14 2.14 -1.55
CA ASN A 86 -2.54 2.29 -0.15
C ASN A 86 -3.89 1.60 0.12
N ASP A 87 -4.87 1.74 -0.77
CA ASP A 87 -6.16 1.04 -0.65
C ASP A 87 -5.98 -0.48 -0.68
N GLU A 88 -5.11 -1.00 -1.54
CA GLU A 88 -4.74 -2.43 -1.59
C GLU A 88 -4.05 -2.89 -0.30
N ALA A 89 -3.07 -2.12 0.20
CA ALA A 89 -2.40 -2.42 1.47
C ALA A 89 -3.37 -2.39 2.66
N ILE A 90 -4.32 -1.46 2.67
CA ILE A 90 -5.40 -1.40 3.67
C ILE A 90 -6.29 -2.64 3.57
N ALA A 91 -6.60 -3.12 2.36
CA ALA A 91 -7.39 -4.34 2.16
C ALA A 91 -6.66 -5.59 2.67
N ASP A 92 -5.36 -5.72 2.39
CA ASP A 92 -4.54 -6.82 2.91
C ASP A 92 -4.42 -6.76 4.43
N LEU A 93 -4.22 -5.57 5.00
CA LEU A 93 -4.23 -5.36 6.45
C LEU A 93 -5.58 -5.71 7.08
N ALA A 94 -6.69 -5.42 6.39
CA ALA A 94 -8.02 -5.79 6.86
C ALA A 94 -8.18 -7.32 6.92
N TYR A 95 -7.64 -8.04 5.94
CA TYR A 95 -7.66 -9.50 5.93
C TYR A 95 -6.85 -10.09 7.09
N VAL A 96 -5.62 -9.60 7.30
CA VAL A 96 -4.76 -10.03 8.44
C VAL A 96 -5.42 -9.69 9.77
N LEU A 97 -6.06 -8.52 9.87
CA LEU A 97 -6.82 -8.15 11.06
C LEU A 97 -7.98 -9.11 11.29
N ASP A 98 -8.75 -9.45 10.25
CA ASP A 98 -9.87 -10.38 10.35
C ASP A 98 -9.44 -11.75 10.88
N GLU A 99 -8.32 -12.28 10.39
CA GLU A 99 -7.71 -13.51 10.92
C GLU A 99 -7.33 -13.37 12.40
N LYS A 100 -6.69 -12.26 12.78
CA LYS A 100 -6.27 -12.01 14.17
C LYS A 100 -7.46 -11.82 15.12
N LEU A 101 -8.56 -11.24 14.64
CA LEU A 101 -9.78 -11.03 15.43
C LEU A 101 -10.65 -12.30 15.54
N GLN A 102 -10.45 -13.34 14.70
CA GLN A 102 -11.25 -14.58 14.70
C GLN A 102 -11.53 -15.14 16.11
N PRO A 103 -10.54 -15.28 17.02
CA PRO A 103 -10.76 -15.91 18.32
C PRO A 103 -11.76 -15.17 19.23
N VAL A 104 -11.93 -13.85 19.01
CA VAL A 104 -12.80 -12.97 19.81
C VAL A 104 -13.91 -12.32 18.98
N GLN A 105 -14.05 -12.71 17.71
CA GLN A 105 -14.96 -12.06 16.77
C GLN A 105 -16.42 -12.09 17.25
N ARG A 106 -16.86 -13.22 17.81
CA ARG A 106 -18.24 -13.40 18.27
C ARG A 106 -18.53 -12.48 19.46
N GLU A 107 -17.59 -12.37 20.39
CA GLU A 107 -17.66 -11.51 21.57
C GLU A 107 -17.62 -10.03 21.16
N LEU A 108 -16.75 -9.66 20.21
CA LEU A 108 -16.69 -8.31 19.66
C LEU A 108 -18.00 -7.90 18.98
N ARG A 109 -18.62 -8.79 18.19
CA ARG A 109 -19.95 -8.53 17.58
C ARG A 109 -21.03 -8.31 18.63
N ARG A 110 -20.98 -9.02 19.76
CA ARG A 110 -21.90 -8.80 20.89
C ARG A 110 -21.66 -7.45 21.57
N ALA A 111 -20.41 -7.10 21.85
CA ALA A 111 -20.04 -5.83 22.49
C ALA A 111 -20.44 -4.61 21.63
N LEU A 112 -20.27 -4.72 20.31
CA LEU A 112 -20.59 -3.68 19.33
C LEU A 112 -22.07 -3.64 18.91
N LYS A 113 -22.87 -4.62 19.36
CA LYS A 113 -24.34 -4.72 19.26
C LYS A 113 -24.93 -4.82 17.84
N THR A 114 -24.27 -4.27 16.83
CA THR A 114 -24.74 -4.26 15.43
C THR A 114 -23.60 -4.61 14.47
N GLU A 115 -23.96 -5.19 13.33
CA GLU A 115 -22.99 -5.50 12.27
C GLU A 115 -22.32 -4.23 11.73
N SER A 116 -23.07 -3.14 11.55
CA SER A 116 -22.53 -1.88 11.06
C SER A 116 -21.51 -1.26 12.03
N SER A 117 -21.71 -1.38 13.34
CA SER A 117 -20.72 -0.98 14.34
C SER A 117 -19.49 -1.90 14.34
N TYR A 118 -19.67 -3.19 14.10
CA TYR A 118 -18.55 -4.14 13.95
C TYR A 118 -17.71 -3.82 12.71
N ASP A 119 -18.33 -3.58 11.56
CA ASP A 119 -17.65 -3.21 10.33
C ASP A 119 -16.92 -1.86 10.45
N ALA A 120 -17.57 -0.87 11.09
CA ALA A 120 -16.94 0.43 11.36
C ALA A 120 -15.73 0.28 12.30
N PHE A 121 -15.85 -0.55 13.34
CA PHE A 121 -14.72 -0.86 14.22
C PHE A 121 -13.56 -1.49 13.44
N ARG A 122 -13.82 -2.53 12.64
CA ARG A 122 -12.81 -3.19 11.82
C ARG A 122 -12.12 -2.20 10.89
N LYS A 123 -12.89 -1.37 10.19
CA LYS A 123 -12.37 -0.34 9.29
C LYS A 123 -11.42 0.61 10.02
N TYR A 124 -11.86 1.20 11.13
CA TYR A 124 -11.04 2.15 11.86
C TYR A 124 -9.81 1.50 12.50
N VAL A 125 -9.89 0.25 12.97
CA VAL A 125 -8.71 -0.45 13.48
C VAL A 125 -7.71 -0.66 12.36
N THR A 126 -8.16 -1.10 11.17
CA THR A 126 -7.31 -1.32 10.00
C THR A 126 -6.59 -0.03 9.58
N GLU A 127 -7.33 1.07 9.40
CA GLU A 127 -6.74 2.37 9.08
C GLU A 127 -5.77 2.84 10.17
N ASN A 128 -6.09 2.58 11.45
CA ASN A 128 -5.24 3.00 12.55
C ASN A 128 -3.98 2.15 12.71
N LEU A 129 -3.96 0.89 12.26
CA LEU A 129 -2.78 0.03 12.29
C LEU A 129 -1.63 0.64 11.48
N VAL A 130 -1.93 1.26 10.34
CA VAL A 130 -0.93 1.95 9.50
C VAL A 130 -0.25 3.08 10.29
N VAL A 131 -1.01 3.87 11.05
CA VAL A 131 -0.49 5.03 11.80
C VAL A 131 0.00 4.70 13.21
N THR A 132 -0.11 3.45 13.66
CA THR A 132 0.38 2.97 14.97
C THR A 132 1.48 1.93 14.84
N ASN A 133 2.18 1.89 13.70
CA ASN A 133 3.23 0.89 13.42
C ASN A 133 2.75 -0.55 13.71
N LEU A 134 1.54 -0.87 13.25
CA LEU A 134 0.88 -2.18 13.40
C LEU A 134 0.62 -2.60 14.86
N ASN A 135 0.65 -1.67 15.81
CA ASN A 135 0.26 -1.95 17.19
C ASN A 135 -1.27 -2.03 17.31
N LEU A 136 -1.80 -3.25 17.47
CA LEU A 136 -3.24 -3.52 17.52
C LEU A 136 -3.92 -2.85 18.72
N THR A 137 -3.31 -2.91 19.90
CA THR A 137 -3.82 -2.23 21.10
C THR A 137 -3.99 -0.72 20.88
N GLN A 138 -2.98 -0.04 20.34
CA GLN A 138 -3.06 1.40 20.06
C GLN A 138 -4.05 1.72 18.93
N ALA A 139 -4.08 0.91 17.88
CA ALA A 139 -5.05 1.05 16.79
C ALA A 139 -6.48 0.92 17.30
N THR A 140 -6.73 -0.05 18.18
CA THR A 140 -8.01 -0.27 18.87
C THR A 140 -8.41 0.93 19.72
N ILE A 141 -7.48 1.47 20.53
CA ILE A 141 -7.75 2.67 21.35
C ILE A 141 -8.19 3.84 20.47
N LYS A 142 -7.51 4.06 19.34
CA LYS A 142 -7.88 5.12 18.40
C LYS A 142 -9.24 4.86 17.77
N ALA A 143 -9.51 3.64 17.31
CA ALA A 143 -10.80 3.26 16.71
C ALA A 143 -11.98 3.46 17.66
N VAL A 144 -11.86 2.98 18.91
CA VAL A 144 -12.89 3.13 19.95
C VAL A 144 -13.18 4.60 20.25
N LYS A 145 -12.14 5.45 20.30
CA LYS A 145 -12.28 6.90 20.47
C LYS A 145 -12.99 7.56 19.28
N THR A 146 -12.62 7.20 18.06
CA THR A 146 -13.24 7.73 16.83
C THR A 146 -14.72 7.37 16.75
N MET A 147 -15.07 6.15 17.13
CA MET A 147 -16.46 5.67 17.16
C MET A 147 -17.30 6.22 18.31
N LYS A 148 -16.67 6.91 19.28
CA LYS A 148 -17.33 7.45 20.48
C LYS A 148 -18.12 6.40 21.26
N LEU A 149 -17.55 5.19 21.40
CA LEU A 149 -18.17 4.13 22.18
C LEU A 149 -18.23 4.52 23.67
N ASP A 150 -19.23 4.01 24.39
CA ASP A 150 -19.32 4.23 25.83
C ASP A 150 -18.16 3.53 26.58
N GLN A 151 -17.89 3.98 27.81
CA GLN A 151 -16.73 3.49 28.57
C GLN A 151 -16.80 1.98 28.88
N MET A 152 -18.00 1.44 29.02
CA MET A 152 -18.19 0.02 29.34
C MET A 152 -17.93 -0.84 28.10
N GLN A 153 -18.47 -0.45 26.95
CA GLN A 153 -18.19 -1.07 25.65
C GLN A 153 -16.71 -0.98 25.28
N ALA A 154 -16.10 0.20 25.49
CA ALA A 154 -14.68 0.41 25.25
C ALA A 154 -13.81 -0.55 26.10
N ALA A 155 -14.12 -0.70 27.40
CA ALA A 155 -13.39 -1.59 28.29
C ALA A 155 -13.53 -3.06 27.90
N GLU A 156 -14.74 -3.50 27.54
CA GLU A 156 -15.02 -4.86 27.06
C GLU A 156 -14.23 -5.18 25.79
N ILE A 157 -14.22 -4.26 24.80
CA ILE A 157 -13.45 -4.41 23.56
C ILE A 157 -11.94 -4.48 23.86
N MET A 158 -11.41 -3.59 24.71
CA MET A 158 -9.99 -3.60 25.07
C MET A 158 -9.57 -4.90 25.77
N GLN A 159 -10.44 -5.47 26.60
CA GLN A 159 -10.21 -6.76 27.27
C GLN A 159 -10.22 -7.94 26.29
N LEU A 160 -11.03 -7.87 25.23
CA LEU A 160 -11.02 -8.88 24.17
C LEU A 160 -9.75 -8.78 23.32
N ILE A 161 -9.34 -7.56 22.95
CA ILE A 161 -8.11 -7.34 22.18
C ILE A 161 -6.87 -7.78 22.94
N SER A 162 -6.79 -7.56 24.26
CA SER A 162 -5.62 -8.01 25.05
C SER A 162 -5.48 -9.53 25.13
N GLN A 163 -6.52 -10.31 24.82
CA GLN A 163 -6.45 -11.78 24.76
C GLN A 163 -5.77 -12.30 23.49
N ILE A 164 -5.75 -11.50 22.43
CA ILE A 164 -5.22 -11.87 21.10
C ILE A 164 -3.99 -11.05 20.69
N ASP A 165 -3.64 -10.03 21.47
CA ASP A 165 -2.43 -9.22 21.26
C ASP A 165 -1.22 -9.71 22.08
N ASN A 166 -1.37 -10.83 22.81
CA ASN A 166 -0.31 -11.55 23.52
C ASN A 166 0.29 -12.68 22.67
#